data_AF-A0A942EUE2-F1
#
_entry.id   AF-A0A942EUE2-F1
#
_cell.length_a   1.000
_cell.length_b   1.000
_cell.length_c   1.000
_cell.angle_alpha   90.00
_cell.angle_beta   90.00
_cell.angle_gamma   90.00
#
_symmetry.space_group_name_H-M   'P 1'
#
loop_
_entity.id
_entity.type
_entity.pdbx_description
1 polymer ?
#
loop_
_entity_poly.entity_id
_entity_poly.type
_entity_poly.pdbx_seq_one_letter_code
_entity_poly.pdbx_strand_id
1 'polypeptide(L)'
;MKDLTMQFAQFFTDKDADAIGSLLTEDFALFDPALKWVRGKETVVNVLKKQFSETSNISYEVVNAYEDGNVGILEFKITLDDLILYGVDFMHWENGKMTELRCYYNPPTPPQNELLKPFSTQAKSLVEGAIYEHYRGKRYKIVSVGRNSETLEESVVYQALYGDRDVWVRPLTMFLESVVVDGENQLRFKPIQ
;
A
#
# COMPACT_ATOMS: atom_id res chain seq x y z
N MET A 1 -10.69 -23.03 19.82
CA MET A 1 -10.69 -21.76 19.05
C MET A 1 -9.62 -21.81 17.95
N LYS A 2 -8.46 -22.43 18.23
CA LYS A 2 -7.36 -22.65 17.29
C LYS A 2 -7.82 -23.28 15.99
N ASP A 3 -8.65 -24.32 16.09
CA ASP A 3 -9.20 -25.00 14.91
C ASP A 3 -10.07 -24.07 14.05
N LEU A 4 -10.87 -23.19 14.67
CA LEU A 4 -11.68 -22.19 13.96
C LEU A 4 -10.80 -21.11 13.32
N THR A 5 -9.75 -20.70 14.02
CA THR A 5 -8.77 -19.72 13.54
C THR A 5 -8.01 -20.29 12.33
N MET A 6 -7.57 -21.54 12.39
CA MET A 6 -6.94 -22.24 11.27
C MET A 6 -7.92 -22.51 10.11
N GLN A 7 -9.19 -22.78 10.41
CA GLN A 7 -10.23 -22.96 9.37
C GLN A 7 -10.42 -21.69 8.54
N PHE A 8 -10.31 -20.50 9.14
CA PHE A 8 -10.36 -19.25 8.38
C PHE A 8 -9.30 -19.21 7.27
N ALA A 9 -8.05 -19.58 7.57
CA ALA A 9 -6.96 -19.63 6.59
C ALA A 9 -7.26 -20.64 5.46
N GLN A 10 -7.84 -21.79 5.80
CA GLN A 10 -8.26 -22.77 4.81
C GLN A 10 -9.36 -22.23 3.90
N PHE A 11 -10.44 -21.68 4.45
CA PHE A 11 -11.53 -21.09 3.65
C PHE A 11 -11.06 -19.92 2.79
N PHE A 12 -10.09 -19.14 3.26
CA PHE A 12 -9.47 -18.07 2.47
C PHE A 12 -8.69 -18.64 1.27
N THR A 13 -7.91 -19.69 1.50
CA THR A 13 -7.19 -20.41 0.42
C THR A 13 -8.17 -21.03 -0.59
N ASP A 14 -9.31 -21.54 -0.11
CA ASP A 14 -10.35 -22.14 -0.95
C ASP A 14 -11.24 -21.12 -1.66
N LYS A 15 -11.03 -19.81 -1.41
CA LYS A 15 -11.88 -18.70 -1.90
C LYS A 15 -13.35 -18.81 -1.47
N ASP A 16 -13.62 -19.47 -0.34
CA ASP A 16 -14.98 -19.69 0.14
C ASP A 16 -15.41 -18.56 1.09
N ALA A 17 -15.81 -17.44 0.50
CA ALA A 17 -16.28 -16.28 1.25
C ALA A 17 -17.56 -16.56 2.07
N ASP A 18 -18.39 -17.51 1.66
CA ASP A 18 -19.60 -17.88 2.39
C ASP A 18 -19.26 -18.73 3.62
N ALA A 19 -18.30 -19.65 3.51
CA ALA A 19 -17.76 -20.38 4.66
C ALA A 19 -17.06 -19.43 5.65
N ILE A 20 -16.27 -18.45 5.17
CA ILE A 20 -15.74 -17.38 6.03
C ILE A 20 -16.89 -16.62 6.70
N GLY A 21 -17.92 -16.22 5.94
CA GLY A 21 -19.10 -15.54 6.46
C GLY A 21 -19.82 -16.32 7.57
N SER A 22 -19.78 -17.66 7.51
CA SER A 22 -20.33 -18.53 8.55
C SER A 22 -19.57 -18.44 9.88
N LEU A 23 -18.32 -17.97 9.88
CA LEU A 23 -17.53 -17.76 11.10
C LEU A 23 -17.83 -16.41 11.77
N LEU A 24 -18.40 -15.43 11.06
CA LEU A 24 -18.52 -14.05 11.52
C LEU A 24 -19.79 -13.77 12.34
N THR A 25 -19.73 -12.82 13.28
CA THR A 25 -20.93 -12.17 13.85
C THR A 25 -21.56 -11.18 12.87
N GLU A 26 -22.83 -10.83 13.03
CA GLU A 26 -23.51 -9.89 12.12
C GLU A 26 -22.87 -8.49 12.13
N ASP A 27 -22.37 -8.05 13.29
CA ASP A 27 -21.69 -6.77 13.54
C ASP A 27 -20.17 -6.81 13.35
N PHE A 28 -19.65 -7.88 12.71
CA PHE A 28 -18.22 -8.14 12.56
C PHE A 28 -17.41 -6.93 12.06
N ALA A 29 -16.20 -6.79 12.61
CA ALA A 29 -15.26 -5.72 12.31
C ALA A 29 -13.99 -6.26 11.62
N LEU A 30 -13.67 -5.75 10.43
CA LEU A 30 -12.41 -6.03 9.73
C LEU A 30 -11.55 -4.78 9.66
N PHE A 31 -10.31 -4.85 10.14
CA PHE A 31 -9.25 -3.90 9.78
C PHE A 31 -8.25 -4.56 8.84
N ASP A 32 -8.02 -3.93 7.70
CA ASP A 32 -6.93 -4.27 6.80
C ASP A 32 -6.20 -2.96 6.39
N PRO A 33 -4.86 -2.93 6.28
CA PRO A 33 -4.12 -1.72 5.92
C PRO A 33 -4.56 -1.05 4.61
N ALA A 34 -4.96 -1.84 3.60
CA ALA A 34 -5.43 -1.36 2.31
C ALA A 34 -6.91 -0.95 2.33
N LEU A 35 -7.77 -1.71 3.04
CA LEU A 35 -9.22 -1.44 3.11
C LEU A 35 -9.61 -0.43 4.20
N LYS A 36 -8.72 -0.20 5.17
CA LYS A 36 -9.04 0.42 6.46
C LYS A 36 -10.15 -0.37 7.17
N TRP A 37 -10.95 0.30 7.99
CA TRP A 37 -12.02 -0.36 8.74
C TRP A 37 -13.24 -0.63 7.86
N VAL A 38 -13.67 -1.89 7.86
CA VAL A 38 -14.94 -2.37 7.30
C VAL A 38 -15.77 -2.96 8.44
N ARG A 39 -17.09 -2.78 8.38
CA ARG A 39 -18.03 -3.20 9.44
C ARG A 39 -19.22 -3.91 8.82
N GLY A 40 -19.72 -4.93 9.51
CA GLY A 40 -20.86 -5.73 9.10
C GLY A 40 -20.45 -6.93 8.27
N LYS A 41 -20.96 -8.11 8.64
CA LYS A 41 -20.67 -9.38 7.97
C LYS A 41 -20.96 -9.36 6.48
N GLU A 42 -22.13 -8.88 6.06
CA GLU A 42 -22.51 -8.86 4.65
C GLU A 42 -21.53 -8.01 3.83
N THR A 43 -21.14 -6.84 4.35
CA THR A 43 -20.18 -5.97 3.69
C THR A 43 -18.80 -6.63 3.56
N VAL A 44 -18.30 -7.26 4.62
CA VAL A 44 -17.02 -7.98 4.58
C VAL A 44 -17.07 -9.16 3.60
N VAL A 45 -18.12 -9.98 3.63
CA VAL A 45 -18.27 -11.12 2.72
C VAL A 45 -18.30 -10.66 1.27
N ASN A 46 -18.99 -9.54 0.96
CA ASN A 46 -19.01 -8.99 -0.39
C ASN A 46 -17.63 -8.47 -0.85
N VAL A 47 -16.84 -7.88 0.05
CA VAL A 47 -15.45 -7.50 -0.23
C VAL A 47 -14.59 -8.72 -0.56
N LEU A 48 -14.70 -9.79 0.24
CA LEU A 48 -13.98 -11.05 0.00
C LEU A 48 -14.39 -11.69 -1.32
N LYS A 49 -15.69 -11.77 -1.62
CA LYS A 49 -16.20 -12.29 -2.91
C LYS A 49 -15.61 -11.55 -4.10
N LYS A 50 -15.58 -10.22 -4.03
CA LYS A 50 -14.97 -9.39 -5.07
C LYS A 50 -13.48 -9.71 -5.22
N GLN A 51 -12.72 -9.68 -4.13
CA GLN A 51 -11.28 -9.97 -4.14
C GLN A 51 -11.00 -11.36 -4.73
N PHE A 52 -11.71 -12.39 -4.26
CA PHE A 52 -11.54 -13.76 -4.74
C PHE A 52 -11.89 -13.94 -6.22
N SER A 53 -12.83 -13.15 -6.75
CA SER A 53 -13.17 -13.15 -8.18
C SER A 53 -12.12 -12.46 -9.07
N GLU A 54 -11.37 -11.50 -8.51
CA GLU A 54 -10.36 -10.70 -9.22
C GLU A 54 -8.96 -11.29 -9.12
N THR A 55 -8.69 -12.13 -8.12
CA THR A 55 -7.39 -12.79 -7.90
C THR A 55 -7.40 -14.21 -8.46
N SER A 56 -6.42 -14.58 -9.29
CA SER A 56 -6.36 -15.92 -9.91
C SER A 56 -5.74 -16.95 -8.96
N ASN A 57 -4.55 -16.67 -8.44
CA ASN A 57 -3.83 -17.53 -7.50
C ASN A 57 -3.94 -16.97 -6.09
N ILE A 58 -4.44 -17.77 -5.14
CA ILE A 58 -4.54 -17.37 -3.73
C ILE A 58 -3.98 -18.48 -2.83
N SER A 59 -3.27 -18.09 -1.79
CA SER A 59 -2.92 -18.99 -0.70
C SER A 59 -2.84 -18.23 0.61
N TYR A 60 -3.31 -18.83 1.69
CA TYR A 60 -3.04 -18.38 3.06
C TYR A 60 -2.26 -19.48 3.78
N GLU A 61 -0.94 -19.34 3.82
CA GLU A 61 -0.08 -20.27 4.54
C GLU A 61 0.09 -19.78 5.99
N VAL A 62 -0.24 -20.64 6.95
CA VAL A 62 -0.03 -20.35 8.37
C VAL A 62 1.40 -20.74 8.73
N VAL A 63 2.22 -19.74 9.08
CA VAL A 63 3.61 -19.93 9.54
C VAL A 63 3.61 -20.36 11.00
N ASN A 64 2.88 -19.64 11.85
CA ASN A 64 2.69 -19.95 13.26
C ASN A 64 1.26 -19.63 13.70
N ALA A 65 0.76 -20.37 14.70
CA ALA A 65 -0.58 -20.16 15.26
C ALA A 65 -0.54 -20.16 16.80
N TYR A 66 -1.00 -19.05 17.39
CA TYR A 66 -1.05 -18.83 18.83
C TYR A 66 -2.48 -18.56 19.29
N GLU A 67 -2.71 -18.71 20.60
CA GLU A 67 -3.96 -18.33 21.25
C GLU A 67 -3.64 -17.59 22.55
N ASP A 68 -4.39 -16.52 22.82
CA ASP A 68 -4.38 -15.83 24.11
C ASP A 68 -5.81 -15.46 24.50
N GLY A 69 -6.35 -16.15 25.51
CA GLY A 69 -7.74 -16.02 25.92
C GLY A 69 -8.72 -16.32 24.77
N ASN A 70 -9.42 -15.30 24.31
CA ASN A 70 -10.38 -15.37 23.21
C ASN A 70 -9.83 -14.81 21.89
N VAL A 71 -8.52 -14.60 21.81
CA VAL A 71 -7.83 -14.11 20.62
C VAL A 71 -7.05 -15.24 19.97
N GLY A 72 -7.39 -15.55 18.72
CA GLY A 72 -6.56 -16.36 17.84
C GLY A 72 -5.57 -15.47 17.08
N ILE A 73 -4.32 -15.89 16.98
CA ILE A 73 -3.27 -15.13 16.30
C ILE A 73 -2.62 -16.03 15.26
N LEU A 74 -2.65 -15.62 13.99
CA LEU A 74 -1.97 -16.32 12.90
C LEU A 74 -0.84 -15.45 12.36
N GLU A 75 0.39 -15.94 12.43
CA GLU A 75 1.46 -15.45 11.57
C GLU A 75 1.32 -16.13 10.22
N PHE A 76 1.29 -15.35 9.15
CA PHE A 76 0.95 -15.84 7.83
C PHE A 76 1.93 -15.43 6.74
N LYS A 77 1.88 -16.21 5.67
CA LYS A 77 2.32 -15.83 4.33
C LYS A 77 1.14 -15.96 3.39
N ILE A 78 0.65 -14.85 2.87
CA ILE A 78 -0.43 -14.81 1.89
C ILE A 78 0.16 -14.58 0.51
N THR A 79 -0.31 -15.34 -0.49
CA THR A 79 -0.01 -15.11 -1.91
C THR A 79 -1.30 -14.66 -2.59
N LEU A 80 -1.25 -13.55 -3.31
CA LEU A 80 -2.32 -13.02 -4.16
C LEU A 80 -1.72 -12.74 -5.54
N ASP A 81 -1.87 -13.67 -6.48
CA ASP A 81 -1.19 -13.67 -7.77
C ASP A 81 0.34 -13.54 -7.60
N ASP A 82 0.93 -12.41 -8.00
CA ASP A 82 2.36 -12.13 -7.87
C ASP A 82 2.73 -11.45 -6.53
N LEU A 83 1.73 -11.04 -5.75
CA LEU A 83 1.91 -10.36 -4.47
C LEU A 83 2.11 -11.39 -3.36
N ILE A 84 3.22 -11.29 -2.62
CA ILE A 84 3.46 -12.08 -1.41
C ILE A 84 3.48 -11.15 -0.21
N LEU A 85 2.64 -11.43 0.78
CA LEU A 85 2.51 -10.69 2.02
C LEU A 85 2.92 -11.56 3.20
N TYR A 86 3.67 -10.97 4.13
CA TYR A 86 3.97 -11.57 5.43
C TYR A 86 3.38 -10.68 6.51
N GLY A 87 2.70 -11.30 7.47
CA GLY A 87 1.99 -10.54 8.47
C GLY A 87 1.40 -11.39 9.58
N VAL A 88 0.53 -10.75 10.35
CA VAL A 88 -0.18 -11.34 11.47
C VAL A 88 -1.65 -10.92 11.43
N ASP A 89 -2.53 -11.89 11.59
CA ASP A 89 -3.95 -11.67 11.86
C ASP A 89 -4.24 -11.87 13.35
N PHE A 90 -4.94 -10.91 13.94
CA PHE A 90 -5.54 -11.02 15.27
C PHE A 90 -7.05 -11.20 15.12
N MET A 91 -7.57 -12.34 15.56
CA MET A 91 -8.97 -12.72 15.44
C MET A 91 -9.59 -12.83 16.83
N HIS A 92 -10.55 -11.97 17.15
CA HIS A 92 -11.30 -12.05 18.40
C HIS A 92 -12.51 -12.95 18.22
N TRP A 93 -12.69 -13.86 19.16
CA TRP A 93 -13.76 -14.84 19.15
C TRP A 93 -14.66 -14.71 20.36
N GLU A 94 -15.96 -14.87 20.15
CA GLU A 94 -16.97 -14.99 21.21
C GLU A 94 -17.99 -16.05 20.81
N ASN A 95 -18.25 -17.00 21.70
CA ASN A 95 -19.26 -18.06 21.49
C ASN A 95 -19.11 -18.82 20.15
N GLY A 96 -17.87 -19.03 19.70
CA GLY A 96 -17.56 -19.74 18.45
C GLY A 96 -17.74 -18.90 17.18
N LYS A 97 -17.97 -17.59 17.30
CA LYS A 97 -18.02 -16.64 16.20
C LYS A 97 -16.91 -15.61 16.31
N MET A 98 -16.39 -15.18 15.18
CA MET A 98 -15.40 -14.12 15.11
C MET A 98 -16.10 -12.77 15.14
N THR A 99 -15.73 -11.90 16.09
CA THR A 99 -16.30 -10.55 16.27
C THR A 99 -15.43 -9.49 15.59
N GLU A 100 -14.12 -9.71 15.55
CA GLU A 100 -13.17 -8.79 14.92
C GLU A 100 -11.99 -9.55 14.31
N LEU A 101 -11.52 -9.10 13.15
CA LEU A 101 -10.21 -9.44 12.59
C LEU A 101 -9.42 -8.16 12.33
N ARG A 102 -8.19 -8.10 12.86
CA ARG A 102 -7.22 -7.05 12.53
C ARG A 102 -6.01 -7.66 11.86
N CYS A 103 -5.81 -7.27 10.60
CA CYS A 103 -4.67 -7.67 9.80
C CYS A 103 -3.55 -6.64 9.90
N TYR A 104 -2.32 -7.11 10.09
CA TYR A 104 -1.12 -6.31 10.02
C TYR A 104 -0.08 -7.03 9.17
N TYR A 105 0.26 -6.45 8.03
CA TYR A 105 1.40 -6.86 7.22
C TYR A 105 2.22 -5.63 6.89
N ASN A 106 3.51 -5.83 6.71
CA ASN A 106 4.25 -4.84 5.96
C ASN A 106 3.75 -4.92 4.51
N PRO A 107 3.33 -3.81 3.88
CA PRO A 107 3.22 -3.80 2.43
C PRO A 107 4.57 -4.28 1.90
N PRO A 108 4.61 -5.00 0.76
CA PRO A 108 5.89 -5.40 0.23
C PRO A 108 6.68 -4.13 -0.01
N THR A 109 7.69 -3.87 0.84
CA THR A 109 8.85 -3.12 0.37
C THR A 109 9.28 -3.91 -0.84
N PRO A 110 9.22 -3.33 -2.05
CA PRO A 110 9.56 -4.05 -3.25
C PRO A 110 10.91 -4.73 -3.04
N PRO A 111 11.03 -6.00 -3.43
CA PRO A 111 12.15 -6.85 -3.04
C PRO A 111 13.45 -6.10 -3.30
N GLN A 112 14.20 -5.81 -2.22
CA GLN A 112 15.52 -5.18 -2.33
C GLN A 112 16.49 -6.04 -3.16
N ASN A 113 16.12 -7.30 -3.44
CA ASN A 113 16.84 -8.27 -4.25
C ASN A 113 16.32 -8.44 -5.69
N GLU A 114 15.22 -7.79 -6.11
CA GLU A 114 14.97 -7.65 -7.56
C GLU A 114 15.85 -6.50 -8.08
N LEU A 115 16.51 -6.73 -9.21
CA LEU A 115 17.32 -5.71 -9.87
C LEU A 115 16.45 -4.45 -10.06
N LEU A 116 16.73 -3.42 -9.25
CA LEU A 116 16.06 -2.14 -9.35
C LEU A 116 16.02 -1.70 -10.82
N LYS A 117 14.81 -1.52 -11.36
CA LYS A 117 14.65 -0.99 -12.73
C LYS A 117 15.53 0.25 -12.87
N PRO A 118 16.19 0.53 -14.01
CA PRO A 118 16.91 1.78 -14.19
C PRO A 118 15.97 2.98 -13.99
N PHE A 119 16.51 4.15 -13.64
CA PHE A 119 15.71 5.38 -13.62
C PHE A 119 14.99 5.59 -14.96
N SER A 120 13.76 6.11 -14.91
CA SER A 120 12.96 6.44 -16.08
C SER A 120 13.67 7.46 -16.97
N THR A 121 13.26 7.53 -18.25
CA THR A 121 13.79 8.54 -19.18
C THR A 121 13.55 9.97 -18.67
N GLN A 122 12.42 10.20 -18.00
CA GLN A 122 12.08 11.49 -17.39
C GLN A 122 12.98 11.81 -16.18
N ALA A 123 13.26 10.85 -15.32
CA ALA A 123 14.21 11.02 -14.23
C ALA A 123 15.62 11.35 -14.75
N LYS A 124 16.06 10.63 -15.79
CA LYS A 124 17.37 10.82 -16.41
C LYS A 124 17.51 12.13 -17.19
N SER A 125 16.41 12.78 -17.59
CA SER A 125 16.47 14.06 -18.30
C SER A 125 16.66 15.25 -17.35
N LEU A 126 16.45 15.07 -16.05
CA LEU A 126 16.73 16.10 -15.05
C LEU A 126 18.24 16.15 -14.76
N VAL A 127 18.83 17.31 -15.03
CA VAL A 127 20.26 17.54 -14.85
C VAL A 127 20.50 18.16 -13.47
N GLU A 128 21.40 17.56 -12.68
CA GLU A 128 21.86 18.13 -11.42
C GLU A 128 22.41 19.55 -11.64
N GLY A 129 21.99 20.49 -10.79
CA GLY A 129 22.37 21.90 -10.91
C GLY A 129 21.49 22.72 -11.87
N ALA A 130 20.64 22.11 -12.69
CA ALA A 130 19.72 22.84 -13.55
C ALA A 130 18.72 23.67 -12.72
N ILE A 131 18.40 24.87 -13.22
CA ILE A 131 17.48 25.80 -12.54
C ILE A 131 16.10 25.67 -13.18
N TYR A 132 15.09 25.56 -12.32
CA TYR A 132 13.68 25.54 -12.70
C TYR A 132 12.94 26.68 -12.01
N GLU A 133 12.00 27.30 -12.72
CA GLU A 133 11.06 28.26 -12.17
C GLU A 133 9.71 27.59 -11.94
N HIS A 134 9.23 27.64 -10.71
CA HIS A 134 7.86 27.25 -10.41
C HIS A 134 6.89 28.27 -11.03
N TYR A 135 5.70 27.86 -11.46
CA TYR A 135 4.69 28.74 -12.06
C TYR A 135 4.31 29.97 -11.19
N ARG A 136 4.64 29.94 -9.89
CA ARG A 136 4.51 31.07 -8.96
C ARG A 136 5.75 32.00 -8.91
N GLY A 137 6.65 31.91 -9.88
CA GLY A 137 7.81 32.81 -10.05
C GLY A 137 9.00 32.57 -9.12
N LYS A 138 8.99 31.51 -8.32
CA LYS A 138 10.12 31.15 -7.44
C LYS A 138 11.06 30.17 -8.15
N ARG A 139 12.36 30.37 -7.97
CA ARG A 139 13.40 29.56 -8.62
C ARG A 139 13.97 28.52 -7.67
N TYR A 140 14.29 27.37 -8.26
CA TYR A 140 14.83 26.21 -7.58
C TYR A 140 15.94 25.58 -8.40
N LYS A 141 16.87 24.90 -7.75
CA LYS A 141 17.96 24.15 -8.37
C LYS A 141 17.77 22.67 -8.11
N ILE A 142 17.88 21.83 -9.15
CA ILE A 142 17.89 20.38 -8.97
C ILE A 142 19.14 19.97 -8.18
N VAL A 143 18.94 19.20 -7.11
CA VAL A 143 20.02 18.60 -6.32
C VAL A 143 20.26 17.17 -6.79
N SER A 144 19.21 16.38 -6.93
CA SER A 144 19.30 15.00 -7.41
C SER A 144 17.91 14.44 -7.75
N VAL A 145 17.87 13.24 -8.32
CA VAL A 145 16.67 12.41 -8.41
C VAL A 145 16.91 11.16 -7.58
N GLY A 146 15.95 10.82 -6.73
CA GLY A 146 16.01 9.67 -5.83
C GLY A 146 14.80 8.75 -5.99
N ARG A 147 14.81 7.64 -5.24
CA ARG A 147 13.65 6.76 -5.08
C ARG A 147 13.16 6.79 -3.65
N ASN A 148 11.85 6.78 -3.49
CA ASN A 148 11.24 6.46 -2.21
C ASN A 148 11.52 4.99 -1.87
N SER A 149 12.11 4.69 -0.71
CA SER A 149 12.45 3.32 -0.31
C SER A 149 11.24 2.42 -0.12
N GLU A 150 10.12 3.01 0.30
CA GLU A 150 8.88 2.29 0.60
C GLU A 150 8.08 1.98 -0.66
N THR A 151 8.08 2.90 -1.63
CA THR A 151 7.23 2.78 -2.85
C THR A 151 8.02 2.55 -4.14
N LEU A 152 9.34 2.74 -4.13
CA LEU A 152 10.23 2.85 -5.31
C LEU A 152 9.85 3.92 -6.33
N GLU A 153 8.90 4.79 -6.01
CA GLU A 153 8.55 5.91 -6.87
C GLU A 153 9.72 6.90 -6.96
N GLU A 154 9.93 7.43 -8.16
CA GLU A 154 10.98 8.41 -8.43
C GLU A 154 10.55 9.78 -7.90
N SER A 155 11.48 10.49 -7.27
CA SER A 155 11.25 11.80 -6.68
C SER A 155 12.40 12.75 -6.99
N VAL A 156 12.07 14.03 -7.19
CA VAL A 156 13.04 15.10 -7.41
C VAL A 156 13.41 15.71 -6.07
N VAL A 157 14.71 15.81 -5.79
CA VAL A 157 15.27 16.60 -4.69
C VAL A 157 15.74 17.92 -5.26
N TYR A 158 15.20 19.03 -4.76
CA TYR A 158 15.48 20.36 -5.31
C TYR A 158 15.57 21.41 -4.21
N GLN A 159 16.42 22.41 -4.41
CA GLN A 159 16.72 23.44 -3.42
C GLN A 159 16.13 24.78 -3.83
N ALA A 160 15.48 25.49 -2.90
CA ALA A 160 15.08 26.87 -3.11
C ALA A 160 16.30 27.79 -3.36
N LEU A 161 16.19 28.68 -4.35
CA LEU A 161 17.19 29.72 -4.61
C LEU A 161 16.81 31.07 -3.97
N TYR A 162 15.99 31.03 -2.93
CA TYR A 162 15.50 32.17 -2.17
C TYR A 162 15.35 31.78 -0.69
N GLY A 163 15.15 32.78 0.17
CA GLY A 163 14.99 32.56 1.61
C GLY A 163 16.17 31.80 2.21
N ASP A 164 15.87 30.88 3.13
CA ASP A 164 16.87 30.05 3.83
C ASP A 164 17.43 28.89 2.97
N ARG A 165 17.02 28.82 1.69
CA ARG A 165 17.49 27.82 0.71
C ARG A 165 17.18 26.38 1.13
N ASP A 166 15.98 26.17 1.67
CA ASP A 166 15.47 24.85 2.03
C ASP A 166 15.52 23.86 0.86
N VAL A 167 15.69 22.58 1.20
CA VAL A 167 15.67 21.45 0.26
C VAL A 167 14.32 20.75 0.37
N TRP A 168 13.73 20.48 -0.79
CA TRP A 168 12.41 19.87 -0.94
C TRP A 168 12.53 18.54 -1.68
N VAL A 169 11.60 17.64 -1.39
CA VAL A 169 11.42 16.37 -2.10
C VAL A 169 9.99 16.34 -2.64
N ARG A 170 9.82 15.91 -3.89
CA ARG A 170 8.51 15.80 -4.53
C ARG A 170 8.49 14.63 -5.52
N PRO A 171 7.35 13.90 -5.67
CA PRO A 171 7.23 12.90 -6.73
C PRO A 171 7.57 13.46 -8.12
N LEU A 172 8.29 12.69 -8.92
CA LEU A 172 8.76 13.10 -10.25
C LEU A 172 7.60 13.53 -11.16
N THR A 173 6.52 12.76 -11.13
CA THR A 173 5.30 13.04 -11.89
C THR A 173 4.73 14.42 -11.55
N MET A 174 4.63 14.76 -10.26
CA MET A 174 4.15 16.06 -9.79
C MET A 174 5.15 17.20 -10.03
N PHE A 175 6.43 16.92 -10.18
CA PHE A 175 7.43 17.94 -10.52
C PHE A 175 7.34 18.30 -12.01
N LEU A 176 7.18 17.29 -12.87
CA LEU A 176 7.12 17.45 -14.32
C LEU A 176 5.71 17.71 -14.87
N GLU A 177 4.68 17.72 -14.03
CA GLU A 177 3.31 17.96 -14.47
C GLU A 177 3.08 19.38 -14.98
N SER A 178 2.01 19.53 -15.76
CA SER A 178 1.43 20.84 -16.08
C SER A 178 0.28 21.17 -15.14
N VAL A 179 0.04 22.45 -14.93
CA VAL A 179 -1.05 23.01 -14.13
C VAL A 179 -1.83 24.04 -14.94
N VAL A 180 -3.11 24.18 -14.63
CA VAL A 180 -3.94 25.25 -15.18
C VAL A 180 -3.85 26.47 -14.25
N VAL A 181 -3.42 27.60 -14.81
CA VAL A 181 -3.33 28.89 -14.10
C VAL A 181 -3.98 29.92 -15.00
N ASP A 182 -4.97 30.65 -14.48
CA ASP A 182 -5.74 31.65 -15.23
C ASP A 182 -6.34 31.12 -16.55
N GLY A 183 -6.70 29.82 -16.56
CA GLY A 183 -7.28 29.14 -17.72
C GLY A 183 -6.24 28.59 -18.72
N GLU A 184 -4.95 28.83 -18.52
CA GLU A 184 -3.88 28.37 -19.40
C GLU A 184 -3.10 27.19 -18.80
N ASN A 185 -2.79 26.21 -19.64
CA ASN A 185 -2.00 25.04 -19.25
C ASN A 185 -0.50 25.35 -19.35
N GLN A 186 0.24 25.26 -18.25
CA GLN A 186 1.67 25.51 -18.21
C GLN A 186 2.41 24.53 -17.30
N LEU A 187 3.70 24.30 -17.54
CA LEU A 187 4.52 23.44 -16.68
C LEU A 187 4.52 23.97 -15.25
N ARG A 188 4.36 23.07 -14.27
CA ARG A 188 4.49 23.44 -12.85
C ARG A 188 5.88 24.01 -12.58
N PHE A 189 6.91 23.34 -13.10
CA PHE A 189 8.30 23.77 -13.05
C PHE A 189 8.86 23.84 -14.47
N LYS A 190 9.17 25.06 -14.92
CA LYS A 190 9.75 25.30 -16.23
C LYS A 190 11.28 25.39 -16.12
N PRO A 191 12.07 24.67 -16.95
CA PRO A 191 13.52 24.85 -16.96
C PRO A 191 13.88 26.26 -17.41
N ILE A 192 14.87 26.85 -16.75
CA ILE A 192 15.48 28.12 -17.13
C ILE A 192 16.78 27.80 -17.88
N GLN A 193 16.96 28.42 -19.07
CA GLN A 193 18.22 28.37 -19.81
C GLN A 193 19.27 29.29 -19.19
#